data_AF-A0A563EGF1-F1
#
_entry.id   AF-A0A563EGF1-F1
#
_cell.length_a   1.000
_cell.length_b   1.000
_cell.length_c   1.000
_cell.angle_alpha   90.00
_cell.angle_beta   90.00
_cell.angle_gamma   90.00
#
_symmetry.space_group_name_H-M   'P 1'
#
loop_
_entity.id
_entity.type
_entity.pdbx_description
1 polymer ?
#
loop_
_entity_poly.entity_id
_entity_poly.type
_entity_poly.pdbx_seq_one_letter_code
_entity_poly.pdbx_strand_id
1 'polypeptide(L)'
;MNERVTRLEFDLRNSSRARDAAAAQVGELNKILNATRAELDKVKGQLTNLANSPVSASNVTERVRVMMSLAEEEIADIRKAAVDQANGVRAEADRYASETKAAHARLLSEVDERRKQLELAHQQRTAELSQQYDERRIALEAEHEQLRAKLSAEHEALLVEVRADAERVTTEFDRKTAELEERRTALEQKYSKYHDELDKEYDELRSTLNSEHQKILIDARTEAERVLAEVADREKTAAAELAESLAAQKADTEKMISELESEALIKVDALTTEATTKAAKTVSDADEYAASKTTEADEYATRTIGEADAKATETVRAAEAKASETVRSADEHADRRLTAASQRETTLRKVHDDLTAQFAAAQDAVANAVKSLTPLPSPGDDAKTEQFPLPRPDKDRKKS
;
A
#
# COMPACT_ATOMS: atom_id res chain seq x y z
N MET A 1 -95.67 -53.24 127.52
CA MET A 1 -95.07 -52.97 128.85
C MET A 1 -93.69 -52.38 128.65
N ASN A 2 -93.28 -51.41 129.47
CA ASN A 2 -92.04 -50.67 129.23
C ASN A 2 -90.84 -51.32 129.92
N GLU A 3 -89.88 -51.78 129.13
CA GLU A 3 -88.61 -52.42 129.51
C GLU A 3 -87.80 -51.61 130.56
N ARG A 4 -87.91 -50.29 130.50
CA ARG A 4 -87.29 -49.34 131.44
C ARG A 4 -87.81 -49.48 132.88
N VAL A 5 -89.05 -49.92 133.09
CA VAL A 5 -89.62 -50.17 134.42
C VAL A 5 -89.05 -51.47 134.99
N THR A 6 -89.07 -52.56 134.22
CA THR A 6 -88.50 -53.85 134.62
C THR A 6 -87.00 -53.77 134.92
N ARG A 7 -86.25 -52.88 134.24
CA ARG A 7 -84.86 -52.60 134.56
C ARG A 7 -84.71 -51.89 135.91
N LEU A 8 -85.50 -50.85 136.18
CA LEU A 8 -85.49 -50.16 137.47
C LEU A 8 -85.92 -51.07 138.63
N GLU A 9 -86.87 -51.98 138.43
CA GLU A 9 -87.25 -53.00 139.42
C GLU A 9 -86.12 -54.00 139.69
N PHE A 10 -85.37 -54.40 138.66
CA PHE A 10 -84.18 -55.25 138.81
C PHE A 10 -83.07 -54.53 139.57
N ASP A 11 -82.74 -53.30 139.16
CA ASP A 11 -81.69 -52.48 139.78
C ASP A 11 -82.03 -52.18 141.25
N LEU A 12 -83.31 -51.88 141.57
CA LEU A 12 -83.78 -51.69 142.95
C LEU A 12 -83.68 -52.96 143.80
N ARG A 13 -84.05 -54.12 143.24
CA ARG A 13 -83.92 -55.43 143.94
C ARG A 13 -82.46 -55.79 144.19
N ASN A 14 -81.56 -55.53 143.24
CA ASN A 14 -80.12 -55.73 143.43
C ASN A 14 -79.55 -54.76 144.48
N SER A 15 -79.97 -53.48 144.45
CA SER A 15 -79.57 -52.48 145.43
C SER A 15 -80.01 -52.84 146.85
N SER A 16 -81.25 -53.34 147.04
CA SER A 16 -81.69 -53.85 148.34
C SER A 16 -80.82 -55.01 148.80
N ARG A 17 -80.62 -56.04 147.96
CA ARG A 17 -79.76 -57.19 148.30
C ARG A 17 -78.33 -56.78 148.68
N ALA A 18 -77.76 -55.81 147.98
CA ALA A 18 -76.44 -55.26 148.30
C ALA A 18 -76.43 -54.52 149.65
N ARG A 19 -77.48 -53.74 149.94
CA ARG A 19 -77.67 -53.07 151.25
C ARG A 19 -77.83 -54.08 152.38
N ASP A 20 -78.63 -55.13 152.17
CA ASP A 20 -78.91 -56.16 153.18
C ASP A 20 -77.64 -56.99 153.47
N ALA A 21 -76.85 -57.31 152.45
CA ALA A 21 -75.53 -57.92 152.60
C ALA A 21 -74.52 -57.01 153.32
N ALA A 22 -74.48 -55.72 153.00
CA ALA A 22 -73.64 -54.75 153.69
C ALA A 22 -74.05 -54.57 155.16
N ALA A 23 -75.36 -54.57 155.47
CA ALA A 23 -75.87 -54.53 156.84
C ALA A 23 -75.46 -55.77 157.63
N ALA A 24 -75.50 -56.96 157.02
CA ALA A 24 -75.01 -58.19 157.63
C ALA A 24 -73.49 -58.13 157.90
N GLN A 25 -72.70 -57.61 156.95
CA GLN A 25 -71.25 -57.40 157.14
C GLN A 25 -70.95 -56.42 158.27
N VAL A 26 -71.68 -55.30 158.37
CA VAL A 26 -71.55 -54.34 159.49
C VAL A 26 -71.94 -54.98 160.82
N GLY A 27 -72.95 -55.86 160.84
CA GLY A 27 -73.30 -56.67 162.00
C GLY A 27 -72.18 -57.58 162.46
N GLU A 28 -71.54 -58.30 161.53
CA GLU A 28 -70.43 -59.22 161.84
C GLU A 28 -69.16 -58.47 162.26
N LEU A 29 -68.81 -57.38 161.58
CA LEU A 29 -67.69 -56.51 161.95
C LEU A 29 -67.85 -55.94 163.36
N ASN A 30 -69.08 -55.60 163.80
CA ASN A 30 -69.34 -55.18 165.18
C ASN A 30 -69.14 -56.31 166.20
N LYS A 31 -69.48 -57.57 165.87
CA LYS A 31 -69.16 -58.72 166.75
C LYS A 31 -67.65 -58.89 166.89
N ILE A 32 -66.93 -58.90 165.76
CA ILE A 32 -65.47 -59.07 165.71
C ILE A 32 -64.77 -57.92 166.47
N LEU A 33 -65.21 -56.67 166.28
CA LEU A 33 -64.68 -55.51 167.00
C LEU A 33 -64.91 -55.58 168.51
N ASN A 34 -66.06 -56.07 168.96
CA ASN A 34 -66.35 -56.18 170.40
C ASN A 34 -65.66 -57.40 171.04
N ALA A 35 -65.51 -58.51 170.31
CA ALA A 35 -64.70 -59.66 170.74
C ALA A 35 -63.22 -59.28 170.89
N THR A 36 -62.62 -58.69 169.85
CA THR A 36 -61.21 -58.25 169.88
C THR A 36 -60.94 -57.17 170.93
N ARG A 37 -61.90 -56.28 171.23
CA ARG A 37 -61.81 -55.36 172.39
C ARG A 37 -61.76 -56.11 173.72
N ALA A 38 -62.66 -57.07 173.95
CA ALA A 38 -62.68 -57.86 175.18
C ALA A 38 -61.41 -58.71 175.35
N GLU A 39 -60.86 -59.26 174.26
CA GLU A 39 -59.58 -59.96 174.25
C GLU A 39 -58.40 -59.01 174.52
N LEU A 40 -58.37 -57.83 173.89
CA LEU A 40 -57.35 -56.82 174.12
C LEU A 40 -57.32 -56.35 175.58
N ASP A 41 -58.48 -56.09 176.19
CA ASP A 41 -58.56 -55.64 177.59
C ASP A 41 -58.21 -56.77 178.58
N LYS A 42 -58.55 -58.03 178.26
CA LYS A 42 -58.05 -59.21 178.98
C LYS A 42 -56.52 -59.31 178.93
N VAL A 43 -55.92 -59.17 177.74
CA VAL A 43 -54.46 -59.22 177.54
C VAL A 43 -53.76 -58.04 178.24
N LYS A 44 -54.31 -56.82 178.18
CA LYS A 44 -53.81 -55.68 178.97
C LYS A 44 -53.83 -55.98 180.47
N GLY A 45 -54.88 -56.61 181.00
CA GLY A 45 -54.96 -57.02 182.39
C GLY A 45 -53.87 -58.04 182.76
N GLN A 46 -53.67 -59.05 181.92
CA GLN A 46 -52.61 -60.05 182.11
C GLN A 46 -51.20 -59.41 182.07
N LEU A 47 -50.94 -58.54 181.10
CA LEU A 47 -49.67 -57.81 180.97
C LEU A 47 -49.41 -56.88 182.17
N THR A 48 -50.44 -56.15 182.62
CA THR A 48 -50.36 -55.25 183.77
C THR A 48 -50.02 -56.00 185.06
N ASN A 49 -50.62 -57.18 185.25
CA ASN A 49 -50.30 -58.08 186.36
C ASN A 49 -48.87 -58.62 186.27
N LEU A 50 -48.40 -59.01 185.08
CA LEU A 50 -47.03 -59.50 184.84
C LEU A 50 -45.96 -58.41 185.04
N ALA A 51 -46.24 -57.17 184.62
CA ALA A 51 -45.34 -56.04 184.78
C ALA A 51 -45.19 -55.62 186.26
N ASN A 52 -46.32 -55.43 186.95
CA ASN A 52 -46.35 -54.88 188.31
C ASN A 52 -46.16 -55.92 189.43
N SER A 53 -46.15 -57.22 189.11
CA SER A 53 -45.91 -58.26 190.12
C SER A 53 -44.44 -58.29 190.57
N PRO A 54 -44.17 -58.37 191.89
CA PRO A 54 -42.82 -58.49 192.42
C PRO A 54 -42.11 -59.74 191.90
N VAL A 55 -40.78 -59.71 191.95
CA VAL A 55 -39.89 -60.67 191.27
C VAL A 55 -39.81 -61.98 192.07
N SER A 56 -40.80 -62.86 191.87
CA SER A 56 -40.71 -64.28 192.25
C SER A 56 -40.03 -65.09 191.13
N ALA A 57 -39.48 -66.26 191.45
CA ALA A 57 -38.85 -67.15 190.46
C ALA A 57 -39.79 -67.47 189.28
N SER A 58 -41.07 -67.76 189.56
CA SER A 58 -42.09 -67.98 188.52
C SER A 58 -42.29 -66.75 187.63
N ASN A 59 -42.33 -65.55 188.22
CA ASN A 59 -42.49 -64.28 187.51
C ASN A 59 -41.21 -63.85 186.76
N VAL A 60 -40.06 -64.48 187.01
CA VAL A 60 -38.84 -64.35 186.20
C VAL A 60 -38.93 -65.30 185.01
N THR A 61 -39.24 -66.58 185.24
CA THR A 61 -39.37 -67.59 184.17
C THR A 61 -40.36 -67.13 183.08
N GLU A 62 -41.52 -66.61 183.46
CA GLU A 62 -42.51 -66.16 182.46
C GLU A 62 -42.11 -64.84 181.77
N ARG A 63 -41.40 -63.92 182.45
CA ARG A 63 -40.84 -62.73 181.79
C ARG A 63 -39.70 -63.06 180.82
N VAL A 64 -38.85 -64.02 181.16
CA VAL A 64 -37.82 -64.56 180.25
C VAL A 64 -38.48 -65.26 179.08
N ARG A 65 -39.57 -66.02 179.29
CA ARG A 65 -40.34 -66.64 178.21
C ARG A 65 -40.91 -65.63 177.22
N VAL A 66 -41.52 -64.55 177.72
CA VAL A 66 -42.04 -63.45 176.88
C VAL A 66 -40.93 -62.74 176.11
N MET A 67 -39.77 -62.52 176.74
CA MET A 67 -38.60 -61.94 176.07
C MET A 67 -37.99 -62.88 175.02
N MET A 68 -37.99 -64.19 175.26
CA MET A 68 -37.58 -65.19 174.26
C MET A 68 -38.56 -65.25 173.09
N SER A 69 -39.87 -65.24 173.32
CA SER A 69 -40.85 -65.19 172.22
C SER A 69 -40.77 -63.89 171.42
N LEU A 70 -40.50 -62.76 172.07
CA LEU A 70 -40.28 -61.48 171.38
C LEU A 70 -38.99 -61.50 170.55
N ALA A 71 -37.91 -62.10 171.05
CA ALA A 71 -36.68 -62.28 170.29
C ALA A 71 -36.85 -63.31 169.14
N GLU A 72 -37.67 -64.34 169.31
CA GLU A 72 -38.04 -65.28 168.24
C GLU A 72 -38.90 -64.58 167.16
N GLU A 73 -39.80 -63.69 167.54
CA GLU A 73 -40.60 -62.83 166.64
C GLU A 73 -39.71 -61.83 165.89
N GLU A 74 -38.81 -61.12 166.57
CA GLU A 74 -37.83 -60.20 165.95
C GLU A 74 -36.88 -60.93 165.00
N ILE A 75 -36.40 -62.13 165.38
CA ILE A 75 -35.60 -63.00 164.51
C ILE A 75 -36.42 -63.49 163.29
N ALA A 76 -37.71 -63.76 163.46
CA ALA A 76 -38.60 -64.14 162.35
C ALA A 76 -38.80 -62.97 161.37
N ASP A 77 -39.04 -61.76 161.88
CA ASP A 77 -39.18 -60.56 161.05
C ASP A 77 -37.88 -60.15 160.37
N ILE A 78 -36.72 -60.26 161.03
CA ILE A 78 -35.40 -60.04 160.39
C ILE A 78 -35.16 -61.07 159.27
N ARG A 79 -35.47 -62.37 159.51
CA ARG A 79 -35.37 -63.40 158.46
C ARG A 79 -36.31 -63.13 157.29
N LYS A 80 -37.54 -62.74 157.58
CA LYS A 80 -38.56 -62.39 156.57
C LYS A 80 -38.11 -61.18 155.75
N ALA A 81 -37.67 -60.09 156.39
CA ALA A 81 -37.14 -58.91 155.71
C ALA A 81 -35.92 -59.24 154.83
N ALA A 82 -35.01 -60.11 155.29
CA ALA A 82 -33.87 -60.57 154.50
C ALA A 82 -34.29 -61.44 153.29
N VAL A 83 -35.32 -62.30 153.46
CA VAL A 83 -35.90 -63.08 152.36
C VAL A 83 -36.63 -62.19 151.36
N ASP A 84 -37.42 -61.23 151.83
CA ASP A 84 -38.16 -60.27 151.00
C ASP A 84 -37.19 -59.36 150.22
N GLN A 85 -36.10 -58.89 150.84
CA GLN A 85 -35.01 -58.19 150.14
C GLN A 85 -34.31 -59.07 149.10
N ALA A 86 -33.96 -60.31 149.45
CA ALA A 86 -33.32 -61.24 148.50
C ALA A 86 -34.23 -61.59 147.32
N ASN A 87 -35.54 -61.69 147.55
CA ASN A 87 -36.55 -61.88 146.51
C ASN A 87 -36.72 -60.61 145.66
N GLY A 88 -36.68 -59.42 146.27
CA GLY A 88 -36.70 -58.13 145.57
C GLY A 88 -35.52 -57.98 144.62
N VAL A 89 -34.29 -58.17 145.11
CA VAL A 89 -33.05 -58.09 144.30
C VAL A 89 -33.05 -59.13 143.16
N ARG A 90 -33.58 -60.34 143.40
CA ARG A 90 -33.78 -61.33 142.33
C ARG A 90 -34.80 -60.87 141.29
N ALA A 91 -35.95 -60.36 141.72
CA ALA A 91 -37.00 -59.88 140.81
C ALA A 91 -36.53 -58.66 139.99
N GLU A 92 -35.70 -57.78 140.55
CA GLU A 92 -35.06 -56.67 139.84
C GLU A 92 -34.01 -57.17 138.84
N ALA A 93 -33.17 -58.12 139.23
CA ALA A 93 -32.18 -58.74 138.33
C ALA A 93 -32.84 -59.50 137.17
N ASP A 94 -33.92 -60.26 137.44
CA ASP A 94 -34.69 -60.99 136.44
C ASP A 94 -35.43 -60.03 135.48
N ARG A 95 -36.00 -58.94 136.00
CA ARG A 95 -36.58 -57.86 135.18
C ARG A 95 -35.52 -57.25 134.26
N TYR A 96 -34.40 -56.78 134.81
CA TYR A 96 -33.31 -56.20 134.04
C TYR A 96 -32.76 -57.17 132.99
N ALA A 97 -32.58 -58.44 133.34
CA ALA A 97 -32.15 -59.49 132.42
C ALA A 97 -33.20 -59.81 131.33
N SER A 98 -34.50 -59.63 131.59
CA SER A 98 -35.56 -59.78 130.59
C SER A 98 -35.66 -58.56 129.67
N GLU A 99 -35.54 -57.34 130.21
CA GLU A 99 -35.63 -56.07 129.50
C GLU A 99 -34.42 -55.87 128.57
N THR A 100 -33.20 -56.17 129.05
CA THR A 100 -31.98 -56.13 128.21
C THR A 100 -32.03 -57.15 127.07
N LYS A 101 -32.51 -58.38 127.32
CA LYS A 101 -32.73 -59.38 126.26
C LYS A 101 -33.79 -58.91 125.25
N ALA A 102 -34.90 -58.34 125.72
CA ALA A 102 -35.95 -57.83 124.84
C ALA A 102 -35.48 -56.62 124.00
N ALA A 103 -34.69 -55.71 124.59
CA ALA A 103 -34.09 -54.59 123.87
C ALA A 103 -33.08 -55.06 122.82
N HIS A 104 -32.20 -56.02 123.17
CA HIS A 104 -31.24 -56.59 122.23
C HIS A 104 -31.94 -57.38 121.09
N ALA A 105 -33.03 -58.09 121.39
CA ALA A 105 -33.82 -58.79 120.37
C ALA A 105 -34.47 -57.81 119.38
N ARG A 106 -35.04 -56.69 119.88
CA ARG A 106 -35.58 -55.61 119.04
C ARG A 106 -34.50 -54.98 118.15
N LEU A 107 -33.35 -54.64 118.73
CA LEU A 107 -32.24 -54.02 117.98
C LEU A 107 -31.68 -54.96 116.91
N LEU A 108 -31.62 -56.28 117.16
CA LEU A 108 -31.29 -57.25 116.11
C LEU A 108 -32.34 -57.27 114.99
N SER A 109 -33.64 -57.31 115.30
CA SER A 109 -34.68 -57.27 114.25
C SER A 109 -34.65 -55.96 113.45
N GLU A 110 -34.43 -54.82 114.09
CA GLU A 110 -34.29 -53.52 113.41
C GLU A 110 -33.07 -53.50 112.49
N VAL A 111 -31.94 -54.07 112.90
CA VAL A 111 -30.74 -54.19 112.07
C VAL A 111 -30.97 -55.14 110.89
N ASP A 112 -31.61 -56.29 111.11
CA ASP A 112 -31.92 -57.25 110.04
C ASP A 112 -32.94 -56.72 109.03
N GLU A 113 -33.97 -55.99 109.48
CA GLU A 113 -34.93 -55.32 108.60
C GLU A 113 -34.27 -54.22 107.78
N ARG A 114 -33.49 -53.35 108.44
CA ARG A 114 -32.77 -52.25 107.78
C ARG A 114 -31.72 -52.77 106.81
N ARG A 115 -31.06 -53.89 107.12
CA ARG A 115 -30.17 -54.62 106.20
C ARG A 115 -30.92 -55.11 104.96
N LYS A 116 -32.04 -55.81 105.14
CA LYS A 116 -32.87 -56.31 104.01
C LYS A 116 -33.38 -55.17 103.13
N GLN A 117 -33.80 -54.04 103.74
CA GLN A 117 -34.21 -52.84 103.01
C GLN A 117 -33.05 -52.25 102.18
N LEU A 118 -31.84 -52.17 102.73
CA LEU A 118 -30.65 -51.69 102.01
C LEU A 118 -30.20 -52.64 100.90
N GLU A 119 -30.24 -53.95 101.14
CA GLU A 119 -29.93 -54.98 100.13
C GLU A 119 -30.94 -54.92 98.96
N LEU A 120 -32.24 -54.81 99.25
CA LEU A 120 -33.28 -54.64 98.24
C LEU A 120 -33.11 -53.33 97.44
N ALA A 121 -32.93 -52.20 98.14
CA ALA A 121 -32.78 -50.89 97.49
C ALA A 121 -31.50 -50.81 96.63
N HIS A 122 -30.42 -51.48 97.04
CA HIS A 122 -29.21 -51.63 96.23
C HIS A 122 -29.49 -52.47 94.98
N GLN A 123 -30.14 -53.64 95.13
CA GLN A 123 -30.49 -54.52 94.00
C GLN A 123 -31.38 -53.79 92.98
N GLN A 124 -32.41 -53.10 93.44
CA GLN A 124 -33.30 -52.26 92.61
C GLN A 124 -32.49 -51.20 91.87
N ARG A 125 -31.69 -50.39 92.56
CA ARG A 125 -30.87 -49.35 91.93
C ARG A 125 -29.86 -49.92 90.92
N THR A 126 -29.27 -51.09 91.17
CA THR A 126 -28.38 -51.73 90.18
C THR A 126 -29.13 -52.24 88.95
N ALA A 127 -30.35 -52.75 89.11
CA ALA A 127 -31.19 -53.16 87.98
C ALA A 127 -31.66 -51.97 87.15
N GLU A 128 -32.18 -50.92 87.80
CA GLU A 128 -32.56 -49.64 87.19
C GLU A 128 -31.41 -49.03 86.40
N LEU A 129 -30.22 -48.97 86.99
CA LEU A 129 -29.04 -48.39 86.34
C LEU A 129 -28.53 -49.25 85.18
N SER A 130 -28.56 -50.58 85.29
CA SER A 130 -28.22 -51.48 84.18
C SER A 130 -29.19 -51.30 83.02
N GLN A 131 -30.50 -51.24 83.30
CA GLN A 131 -31.53 -50.99 82.30
C GLN A 131 -31.32 -49.65 81.59
N GLN A 132 -31.05 -48.56 82.34
CA GLN A 132 -30.76 -47.25 81.74
C GLN A 132 -29.50 -47.26 80.86
N TYR A 133 -28.46 -48.01 81.23
CA TYR A 133 -27.27 -48.17 80.38
C TYR A 133 -27.57 -48.96 79.11
N ASP A 134 -28.32 -50.06 79.19
CA ASP A 134 -28.71 -50.84 78.00
C ASP A 134 -29.67 -50.08 77.08
N GLU A 135 -30.67 -49.38 77.64
CA GLU A 135 -31.58 -48.51 76.88
C GLU A 135 -30.80 -47.38 76.19
N ARG A 136 -29.88 -46.69 76.88
CA ARG A 136 -29.08 -45.62 76.25
C ARG A 136 -28.09 -46.17 75.23
N ARG A 137 -27.54 -47.38 75.44
CA ARG A 137 -26.68 -48.07 74.47
C ARG A 137 -27.44 -48.40 73.19
N ILE A 138 -28.59 -49.07 73.29
CA ILE A 138 -29.45 -49.41 72.14
C ILE A 138 -29.91 -48.14 71.40
N ALA A 139 -30.29 -47.08 72.13
CA ALA A 139 -30.65 -45.81 71.53
C ALA A 139 -29.48 -45.16 70.76
N LEU A 140 -28.27 -45.17 71.32
CA LEU A 140 -27.08 -44.60 70.69
C LEU A 140 -26.58 -45.45 69.49
N GLU A 141 -26.68 -46.77 69.58
CA GLU A 141 -26.43 -47.70 68.47
C GLU A 141 -27.40 -47.41 67.31
N ALA A 142 -28.70 -47.25 67.59
CA ALA A 142 -29.71 -46.87 66.60
C ALA A 142 -29.52 -45.45 66.03
N GLU A 143 -29.14 -44.46 66.86
CA GLU A 143 -28.76 -43.11 66.41
C GLU A 143 -27.59 -43.17 65.41
N HIS A 144 -26.55 -43.98 65.69
CA HIS A 144 -25.42 -44.17 64.80
C HIS A 144 -25.75 -44.92 63.51
N GLU A 145 -26.59 -45.96 63.56
CA GLU A 145 -27.04 -46.66 62.36
C GLU A 145 -27.90 -45.77 61.45
N GLN A 146 -28.82 -44.98 62.02
CA GLN A 146 -29.60 -44.00 61.25
C GLN A 146 -28.70 -42.94 60.61
N LEU A 147 -27.67 -42.45 61.32
CA LEU A 147 -26.73 -41.46 60.76
C LEU A 147 -25.89 -42.06 59.63
N ARG A 148 -25.43 -43.31 59.76
CA ARG A 148 -24.73 -44.05 58.70
C ARG A 148 -25.61 -44.28 57.48
N ALA A 149 -26.86 -44.69 57.68
CA ALA A 149 -27.81 -44.93 56.60
C ALA A 149 -28.12 -43.64 55.83
N LYS A 150 -28.35 -42.51 56.53
CA LYS A 150 -28.54 -41.18 55.91
C LYS A 150 -27.32 -40.76 55.11
N LEU A 151 -26.13 -40.78 55.71
CA LEU A 151 -24.89 -40.39 55.03
C LEU A 151 -24.59 -41.28 53.80
N SER A 152 -24.89 -42.58 53.87
CA SER A 152 -24.76 -43.48 52.72
C SER A 152 -25.73 -43.14 51.59
N ALA A 153 -27.00 -42.85 51.91
CA ALA A 153 -28.02 -42.48 50.93
C ALA A 153 -27.75 -41.09 50.30
N GLU A 154 -27.31 -40.12 51.10
CA GLU A 154 -26.88 -38.80 50.63
C GLU A 154 -25.66 -38.90 49.71
N HIS A 155 -24.68 -39.76 50.04
CA HIS A 155 -23.52 -40.03 49.19
C HIS A 155 -23.90 -40.73 47.88
N GLU A 156 -24.78 -41.73 47.92
CA GLU A 156 -25.27 -42.42 46.73
C GLU A 156 -26.07 -41.48 45.81
N ALA A 157 -26.95 -40.66 46.37
CA ALA A 157 -27.69 -39.64 45.62
C ALA A 157 -26.74 -38.64 44.93
N LEU A 158 -25.73 -38.13 45.65
CA LEU A 158 -24.73 -37.22 45.07
C LEU A 158 -23.90 -37.89 43.97
N LEU A 159 -23.57 -39.18 44.11
CA LEU A 159 -22.88 -39.94 43.04
C LEU A 159 -23.77 -40.14 41.81
N VAL A 160 -25.09 -40.26 41.96
CA VAL A 160 -26.03 -40.31 40.83
C VAL A 160 -26.16 -38.94 40.17
N GLU A 161 -26.29 -37.86 40.94
CA GLU A 161 -26.35 -36.48 40.45
C GLU A 161 -25.10 -36.10 39.65
N VAL A 162 -23.90 -36.33 40.20
CA VAL A 162 -22.62 -36.04 39.54
C VAL A 162 -22.42 -36.87 38.26
N ARG A 163 -22.95 -38.10 38.18
CA ARG A 163 -22.93 -38.90 36.95
C ARG A 163 -23.88 -38.32 35.89
N ALA A 164 -25.12 -38.00 36.27
CA ALA A 164 -26.10 -37.42 35.36
C ALA A 164 -25.62 -36.06 34.80
N ASP A 165 -24.97 -35.24 35.63
CA ASP A 165 -24.41 -33.96 35.18
C ASP A 165 -23.17 -34.14 34.30
N ALA A 166 -22.33 -35.16 34.54
CA ALA A 166 -21.23 -35.52 33.64
C ALA A 166 -21.76 -35.99 32.28
N GLU A 167 -22.78 -36.85 32.24
CA GLU A 167 -23.45 -37.32 31.01
C GLU A 167 -24.12 -36.15 30.26
N ARG A 168 -24.74 -35.20 30.97
CA ARG A 168 -25.29 -33.97 30.38
C ARG A 168 -24.19 -33.08 29.77
N VAL A 169 -23.08 -32.88 30.47
CA VAL A 169 -21.96 -32.05 29.99
C VAL A 169 -21.28 -32.68 28.77
N THR A 170 -21.08 -34.01 28.75
CA THR A 170 -20.53 -34.70 27.57
C THR A 170 -21.48 -34.65 26.39
N THR A 171 -22.77 -34.95 26.57
CA THR A 171 -23.75 -34.87 25.46
C THR A 171 -23.96 -33.45 24.94
N GLU A 172 -23.88 -32.43 25.79
CA GLU A 172 -23.84 -31.02 25.36
C GLU A 172 -22.58 -30.66 24.56
N PHE A 173 -21.41 -31.22 24.93
CA PHE A 173 -20.15 -30.99 24.25
C PHE A 173 -20.10 -31.68 22.88
N ASP A 174 -20.54 -32.94 22.81
CA ASP A 174 -20.60 -33.72 21.57
C ASP A 174 -21.56 -33.06 20.57
N ARG A 175 -22.73 -32.60 21.02
CA ARG A 175 -23.67 -31.83 20.18
C ARG A 175 -23.03 -30.55 19.64
N LYS A 176 -22.37 -29.75 20.49
CA LYS A 176 -21.70 -28.51 20.06
C LYS A 176 -20.54 -28.80 19.07
N THR A 177 -19.85 -29.92 19.25
CA THR A 177 -18.78 -30.36 18.33
C THR A 177 -19.34 -30.75 16.96
N ALA A 178 -20.44 -31.52 16.94
CA ALA A 178 -21.14 -31.87 15.70
C ALA A 178 -21.70 -30.63 14.96
N GLU A 179 -22.32 -29.68 15.69
CA GLU A 179 -22.82 -28.41 15.13
C GLU A 179 -21.69 -27.53 14.55
N LEU A 180 -20.49 -27.58 15.14
CA LEU A 180 -19.33 -26.87 14.62
C LEU A 180 -18.77 -27.54 13.36
N GLU A 181 -18.71 -28.87 13.29
CA GLU A 181 -18.27 -29.61 12.10
C GLU A 181 -19.27 -29.52 10.92
N GLU A 182 -20.58 -29.55 11.19
CA GLU A 182 -21.60 -29.26 10.18
C GLU A 182 -21.43 -27.82 9.66
N ARG A 183 -21.23 -26.85 10.55
CA ARG A 183 -20.97 -25.46 10.15
C ARG A 183 -19.65 -25.30 9.40
N ARG A 184 -18.61 -26.07 9.73
CA ARG A 184 -17.30 -26.05 9.04
C ARG A 184 -17.45 -26.57 7.62
N THR A 185 -18.02 -27.75 7.46
CA THR A 185 -18.24 -28.39 6.14
C THR A 185 -19.22 -27.60 5.27
N ALA A 186 -20.28 -27.04 5.83
CA ALA A 186 -21.20 -26.15 5.10
C ALA A 186 -20.56 -24.81 4.68
N LEU A 187 -19.50 -24.36 5.38
CA LEU A 187 -18.73 -23.18 5.00
C LEU A 187 -17.67 -23.52 3.94
N GLU A 188 -16.97 -24.65 4.08
CA GLU A 188 -16.06 -25.21 3.06
C GLU A 188 -16.77 -25.38 1.72
N GLN A 189 -17.98 -25.97 1.71
CA GLN A 189 -18.79 -26.11 0.49
C GLN A 189 -19.20 -24.76 -0.13
N LYS A 190 -19.42 -23.71 0.67
CA LYS A 190 -19.73 -22.37 0.17
C LYS A 190 -18.50 -21.70 -0.44
N TYR A 191 -17.33 -21.84 0.19
CA TYR A 191 -16.08 -21.33 -0.36
C TYR A 191 -15.68 -22.05 -1.66
N SER A 192 -15.84 -23.38 -1.73
CA SER A 192 -15.63 -24.13 -2.98
C SER A 192 -16.51 -23.58 -4.08
N LYS A 193 -17.83 -23.54 -3.89
CA LYS A 193 -18.77 -23.06 -4.91
C LYS A 193 -18.49 -21.63 -5.36
N TYR A 194 -18.18 -20.73 -4.41
CA TYR A 194 -17.84 -19.36 -4.74
C TYR A 194 -16.54 -19.25 -5.57
N HIS A 195 -15.55 -20.10 -5.30
CA HIS A 195 -14.33 -20.18 -6.12
C HIS A 195 -14.61 -20.81 -7.49
N ASP A 196 -15.38 -21.90 -7.53
CA ASP A 196 -15.85 -22.56 -8.76
C ASP A 196 -16.67 -21.60 -9.64
N GLU A 197 -17.42 -20.67 -9.05
CA GLU A 197 -18.20 -19.63 -9.74
C GLU A 197 -17.30 -18.49 -10.23
N LEU A 198 -16.41 -17.96 -9.37
CA LEU A 198 -15.47 -16.89 -9.71
C LEU A 198 -14.49 -17.30 -10.82
N ASP A 199 -14.02 -18.55 -10.83
CA ASP A 199 -13.12 -19.06 -11.88
C ASP A 199 -13.84 -19.14 -13.24
N LYS A 200 -15.15 -19.43 -13.26
CA LYS A 200 -15.97 -19.36 -14.49
C LYS A 200 -16.14 -17.92 -14.95
N GLU A 201 -16.49 -16.99 -14.05
CA GLU A 201 -16.59 -15.56 -14.39
C GLU A 201 -15.27 -15.02 -14.95
N TYR A 202 -14.13 -15.46 -14.39
CA TYR A 202 -12.80 -15.09 -14.88
C TYR A 202 -12.49 -15.65 -16.28
N ASP A 203 -12.73 -16.95 -16.53
CA ASP A 203 -12.48 -17.53 -17.85
C ASP A 203 -13.50 -17.04 -18.92
N GLU A 204 -14.74 -16.71 -18.54
CA GLU A 204 -15.72 -16.06 -19.43
C GLU A 204 -15.30 -14.62 -19.78
N LEU A 205 -14.85 -13.83 -18.80
CA LEU A 205 -14.32 -12.47 -19.00
C LEU A 205 -13.05 -12.51 -19.87
N ARG A 206 -12.18 -13.50 -19.65
CA ARG A 206 -10.96 -13.71 -20.43
C ARG A 206 -11.27 -14.17 -21.85
N SER A 207 -12.27 -15.02 -22.05
CA SER A 207 -12.73 -15.48 -23.37
C SER A 207 -13.34 -14.33 -24.18
N THR A 208 -14.23 -13.54 -23.55
CA THR A 208 -14.86 -12.37 -24.19
C THR A 208 -13.82 -11.31 -24.56
N LEU A 209 -12.93 -10.92 -23.63
CA LEU A 209 -11.85 -9.95 -23.88
C LEU A 209 -10.90 -10.41 -25.00
N ASN A 210 -10.53 -11.69 -25.06
CA ASN A 210 -9.75 -12.23 -26.17
C ASN A 210 -10.50 -12.13 -27.50
N SER A 211 -11.82 -12.41 -27.52
CA SER A 211 -12.64 -12.30 -28.73
C SER A 211 -12.82 -10.86 -29.22
N GLU A 212 -12.90 -9.90 -28.30
CA GLU A 212 -12.98 -8.46 -28.61
C GLU A 212 -11.63 -7.94 -29.11
N HIS A 213 -10.53 -8.34 -28.47
CA HIS A 213 -9.19 -8.01 -28.95
C HIS A 213 -8.93 -8.57 -30.36
N GLN A 214 -9.35 -9.81 -30.63
CA GLN A 214 -9.26 -10.41 -31.98
C GLN A 214 -10.09 -9.64 -33.01
N LYS A 215 -11.33 -9.23 -32.68
CA LYS A 215 -12.14 -8.37 -33.57
C LYS A 215 -11.42 -7.04 -33.83
N ILE A 216 -10.98 -6.34 -32.80
CA ILE A 216 -10.27 -5.05 -32.92
C ILE A 216 -9.01 -5.19 -33.79
N LEU A 217 -8.25 -6.30 -33.68
CA LEU A 217 -7.09 -6.56 -34.54
C LEU A 217 -7.49 -6.85 -36.00
N ILE A 218 -8.61 -7.53 -36.24
CA ILE A 218 -9.14 -7.78 -37.59
C ILE A 218 -9.65 -6.46 -38.20
N ASP A 219 -10.48 -5.71 -37.46
CA ASP A 219 -11.06 -4.45 -37.91
C ASP A 219 -9.98 -3.40 -38.19
N ALA A 220 -8.98 -3.26 -37.31
CA ALA A 220 -7.84 -2.38 -37.51
C ALA A 220 -6.96 -2.82 -38.70
N ARG A 221 -6.83 -4.12 -38.94
CA ARG A 221 -6.15 -4.65 -40.13
C ARG A 221 -6.93 -4.35 -41.41
N THR A 222 -8.24 -4.57 -41.42
CA THR A 222 -9.10 -4.28 -42.58
C THR A 222 -9.13 -2.79 -42.88
N GLU A 223 -9.15 -1.93 -41.86
CA GLU A 223 -9.03 -0.48 -42.05
C GLU A 223 -7.63 -0.08 -42.58
N ALA A 224 -6.55 -0.71 -42.10
CA ALA A 224 -5.21 -0.47 -42.65
C ALA A 224 -5.10 -0.93 -44.12
N GLU A 225 -5.67 -2.08 -44.48
CA GLU A 225 -5.74 -2.56 -45.87
C GLU A 225 -6.61 -1.64 -46.74
N ARG A 226 -7.71 -1.08 -46.19
CA ARG A 226 -8.56 -0.08 -46.85
C ARG A 226 -7.82 1.24 -47.10
N VAL A 227 -7.09 1.75 -46.11
CA VAL A 227 -6.29 2.98 -46.23
C VAL A 227 -5.13 2.79 -47.22
N LEU A 228 -4.47 1.63 -47.22
CA LEU A 228 -3.42 1.33 -48.21
C LEU A 228 -3.97 1.27 -49.64
N ALA A 229 -5.17 0.71 -49.85
CA ALA A 229 -5.84 0.77 -51.15
C ALA A 229 -6.21 2.22 -51.55
N GLU A 230 -6.74 3.01 -50.62
CA GLU A 230 -7.10 4.43 -50.84
C GLU A 230 -5.86 5.31 -51.13
N VAL A 231 -4.68 4.95 -50.61
CA VAL A 231 -3.40 5.58 -50.95
C VAL A 231 -2.92 5.13 -52.33
N ALA A 232 -2.96 3.84 -52.65
CA ALA A 232 -2.52 3.31 -53.95
C ALA A 232 -3.36 3.86 -55.12
N ASP A 233 -4.68 4.01 -54.96
CA ASP A 233 -5.53 4.66 -55.96
C ASP A 233 -5.22 6.15 -56.09
N ARG A 234 -4.90 6.88 -54.99
CA ARG A 234 -4.44 8.28 -55.06
C ARG A 234 -3.08 8.43 -55.75
N GLU A 235 -2.12 7.55 -55.47
CA GLU A 235 -0.83 7.55 -56.17
C GLU A 235 -1.02 7.31 -57.67
N LYS A 236 -1.94 6.43 -58.04
CA LYS A 236 -2.30 6.15 -59.43
C LYS A 236 -3.00 7.31 -60.13
N THR A 237 -3.92 8.04 -59.46
CA THR A 237 -4.52 9.25 -60.05
C THR A 237 -3.50 10.38 -60.15
N ALA A 238 -2.70 10.63 -59.12
CA ALA A 238 -1.65 11.65 -59.14
C ALA A 238 -0.56 11.36 -60.19
N ALA A 239 -0.22 10.09 -60.43
CA ALA A 239 0.69 9.69 -61.50
C ALA A 239 0.09 9.92 -62.90
N ALA A 240 -1.23 9.76 -63.07
CA ALA A 240 -1.92 10.07 -64.31
C ALA A 240 -1.98 11.58 -64.57
N GLU A 241 -2.36 12.38 -63.56
CA GLU A 241 -2.36 13.85 -63.61
C GLU A 241 -0.95 14.41 -63.91
N LEU A 242 0.10 13.83 -63.29
CA LEU A 242 1.48 14.19 -63.56
C LEU A 242 1.91 13.82 -64.99
N ALA A 243 1.48 12.67 -65.51
CA ALA A 243 1.77 12.26 -66.88
C ALA A 243 1.05 13.15 -67.92
N GLU A 244 -0.19 13.56 -67.64
CA GLU A 244 -0.94 14.52 -68.47
C GLU A 244 -0.28 15.91 -68.45
N SER A 245 0.11 16.41 -67.28
CA SER A 245 0.85 17.66 -67.10
C SER A 245 2.19 17.65 -67.86
N LEU A 246 2.96 16.56 -67.78
CA LEU A 246 4.21 16.39 -68.53
C LEU A 246 3.99 16.23 -70.04
N ALA A 247 2.83 15.73 -70.49
CA ALA A 247 2.47 15.68 -71.90
C ALA A 247 2.10 17.07 -72.44
N ALA A 248 1.30 17.84 -71.67
CA ALA A 248 0.97 19.23 -71.99
C ALA A 248 2.24 20.11 -72.05
N GLN A 249 3.11 20.02 -71.05
CA GLN A 249 4.39 20.75 -71.03
C GLN A 249 5.27 20.42 -72.24
N LYS A 250 5.31 19.16 -72.69
CA LYS A 250 6.03 18.78 -73.90
C LYS A 250 5.43 19.43 -75.15
N ALA A 251 4.12 19.38 -75.31
CA ALA A 251 3.43 20.02 -76.44
C ALA A 251 3.67 21.54 -76.48
N ASP A 252 3.65 22.22 -75.33
CA ASP A 252 3.98 23.64 -75.23
C ASP A 252 5.45 23.91 -75.61
N THR A 253 6.41 23.08 -75.16
CA THR A 253 7.82 23.23 -75.57
C THR A 253 8.05 22.96 -77.05
N GLU A 254 7.34 22.00 -77.65
CA GLU A 254 7.46 21.67 -79.08
C GLU A 254 6.84 22.77 -79.96
N LYS A 255 5.73 23.35 -79.52
CA LYS A 255 5.15 24.58 -80.11
C LYS A 255 6.13 25.76 -80.01
N MET A 256 6.77 25.97 -78.86
CA MET A 256 7.74 27.05 -78.67
C MET A 256 9.01 26.87 -79.51
N ILE A 257 9.45 25.62 -79.74
CA ILE A 257 10.53 25.30 -80.69
C ILE A 257 10.11 25.67 -82.11
N SER A 258 8.92 25.27 -82.56
CA SER A 258 8.43 25.60 -83.90
C SER A 258 8.27 27.11 -84.13
N GLU A 259 7.82 27.86 -83.10
CA GLU A 259 7.79 29.32 -83.13
C GLU A 259 9.19 29.93 -83.28
N LEU A 260 10.18 29.44 -82.52
CA LEU A 260 11.59 29.88 -82.63
C LEU A 260 12.22 29.52 -83.98
N GLU A 261 11.91 28.36 -84.56
CA GLU A 261 12.36 27.97 -85.90
C GLU A 261 11.79 28.91 -86.98
N SER A 262 10.50 29.29 -86.85
CA SER A 262 9.89 30.27 -87.76
C SER A 262 10.52 31.67 -87.62
N GLU A 263 10.85 32.09 -86.40
CA GLU A 263 11.50 33.38 -86.15
C GLU A 263 12.97 33.39 -86.65
N ALA A 264 13.65 32.25 -86.59
CA ALA A 264 14.99 32.07 -87.13
C ALA A 264 14.99 32.14 -88.67
N LEU A 265 14.02 31.50 -89.35
CA LEU A 265 13.83 31.61 -90.79
C LEU A 265 13.60 33.06 -91.24
N ILE A 266 12.70 33.79 -90.54
CA ILE A 266 12.43 35.21 -90.81
C ILE A 266 13.72 36.07 -90.66
N LYS A 267 14.56 35.79 -89.66
CA LYS A 267 15.84 36.49 -89.46
C LYS A 267 16.87 36.17 -90.56
N VAL A 268 16.87 34.94 -91.10
CA VAL A 268 17.73 34.56 -92.24
C VAL A 268 17.29 35.26 -93.54
N ASP A 269 16.00 35.31 -93.83
CA ASP A 269 15.46 36.04 -95.00
C ASP A 269 15.72 37.55 -94.90
N ALA A 270 15.57 38.14 -93.71
CA ALA A 270 15.88 39.55 -93.46
C ALA A 270 17.36 39.87 -93.72
N LEU A 271 18.29 39.06 -93.19
CA LEU A 271 19.73 39.20 -93.43
C LEU A 271 20.10 39.01 -94.90
N THR A 272 19.46 38.05 -95.58
CA THR A 272 19.67 37.80 -97.02
C THR A 272 19.21 39.00 -97.85
N THR A 273 18.05 39.58 -97.51
CA THR A 273 17.50 40.78 -98.15
C THR A 273 18.40 42.00 -97.93
N GLU A 274 18.92 42.19 -96.72
CA GLU A 274 19.87 43.28 -96.41
C GLU A 274 21.19 43.12 -97.18
N ALA A 275 21.70 41.90 -97.30
CA ALA A 275 22.90 41.60 -98.08
C ALA A 275 22.71 41.91 -99.58
N THR A 276 21.59 41.52 -100.19
CA THR A 276 21.28 41.89 -101.58
C THR A 276 21.09 43.39 -101.76
N THR A 277 20.51 44.08 -100.78
CA THR A 277 20.31 45.54 -100.83
C THR A 277 21.66 46.28 -100.79
N LYS A 278 22.59 45.83 -99.94
CA LYS A 278 23.97 46.35 -99.89
C LYS A 278 24.74 46.06 -101.18
N ALA A 279 24.62 44.85 -101.74
CA ALA A 279 25.25 44.48 -103.01
C ALA A 279 24.76 45.36 -104.19
N ALA A 280 23.44 45.55 -104.30
CA ALA A 280 22.86 46.43 -105.32
C ALA A 280 23.36 47.87 -105.19
N LYS A 281 23.45 48.39 -103.97
CA LYS A 281 24.02 49.73 -103.74
C LYS A 281 25.49 49.83 -104.17
N THR A 282 26.34 48.85 -103.84
CA THR A 282 27.75 48.88 -104.27
C THR A 282 27.96 48.80 -105.78
N VAL A 283 26.97 48.36 -106.56
CA VAL A 283 26.99 48.46 -108.03
C VAL A 283 26.58 49.87 -108.47
N SER A 284 25.49 50.42 -107.93
CA SER A 284 25.03 51.79 -108.22
C SER A 284 26.11 52.84 -107.91
N ASP A 285 26.76 52.75 -106.75
CA ASP A 285 27.82 53.67 -106.32
C ASP A 285 29.08 53.55 -107.24
N ALA A 286 29.28 52.42 -107.92
CA ALA A 286 30.36 52.20 -108.88
C ALA A 286 30.04 52.72 -110.29
N ASP A 287 28.79 52.57 -110.75
CA ASP A 287 28.33 53.09 -112.03
C ASP A 287 28.30 54.64 -112.04
N GLU A 288 27.91 55.29 -110.94
CA GLU A 288 28.03 56.75 -110.79
C GLU A 288 29.50 57.22 -110.83
N TYR A 289 30.42 56.47 -110.22
CA TYR A 289 31.86 56.79 -110.27
C TYR A 289 32.44 56.67 -111.68
N ALA A 290 31.99 55.68 -112.46
CA ALA A 290 32.36 55.53 -113.86
C ALA A 290 31.85 56.70 -114.72
N ALA A 291 30.56 57.07 -114.57
CA ALA A 291 29.94 58.18 -115.30
C ALA A 291 30.56 59.55 -114.96
N SER A 292 30.97 59.77 -113.70
CA SER A 292 31.76 60.94 -113.29
C SER A 292 33.06 61.04 -114.10
N LYS A 293 33.80 59.93 -114.23
CA LYS A 293 35.14 59.93 -114.82
C LYS A 293 35.14 59.99 -116.35
N THR A 294 34.10 59.51 -117.02
CA THR A 294 33.91 59.78 -118.46
C THR A 294 33.59 61.25 -118.72
N THR A 295 32.75 61.88 -117.91
CA THR A 295 32.34 63.29 -118.09
C THR A 295 33.53 64.25 -117.92
N GLU A 296 34.36 64.06 -116.89
CA GLU A 296 35.59 64.86 -116.70
C GLU A 296 36.59 64.70 -117.87
N ALA A 297 36.64 63.53 -118.52
CA ALA A 297 37.53 63.26 -119.63
C ALA A 297 37.10 63.99 -120.91
N ASP A 298 35.81 63.97 -121.24
CA ASP A 298 35.26 64.69 -122.40
C ASP A 298 35.36 66.22 -122.24
N GLU A 299 35.14 66.75 -121.03
CA GLU A 299 35.37 68.17 -120.75
C GLU A 299 36.85 68.56 -120.89
N TYR A 300 37.78 67.68 -120.48
CA TYR A 300 39.22 67.92 -120.67
C TYR A 300 39.59 67.93 -122.15
N ALA A 301 39.15 66.93 -122.92
CA ALA A 301 39.40 66.83 -124.35
C ALA A 301 38.85 68.05 -125.12
N THR A 302 37.60 68.44 -124.85
CA THR A 302 36.94 69.58 -125.49
C THR A 302 37.70 70.89 -125.25
N ARG A 303 38.19 71.10 -124.03
CA ARG A 303 38.98 72.28 -123.65
C ARG A 303 40.33 72.32 -124.37
N THR A 304 41.05 71.19 -124.42
CA THR A 304 42.35 71.11 -125.08
C THR A 304 42.26 71.32 -126.60
N ILE A 305 41.17 70.88 -127.23
CA ILE A 305 40.91 71.13 -128.66
C ILE A 305 40.65 72.63 -128.91
N GLY A 306 39.79 73.27 -128.10
CA GLY A 306 39.51 74.71 -128.24
C GLY A 306 40.74 75.61 -128.04
N GLU A 307 41.62 75.26 -127.10
CA GLU A 307 42.89 75.96 -126.89
C GLU A 307 43.90 75.76 -128.03
N ALA A 308 43.83 74.63 -128.76
CA ALA A 308 44.65 74.37 -129.94
C ALA A 308 44.19 75.17 -131.16
N ASP A 309 42.88 75.18 -131.45
CA ASP A 309 42.30 75.94 -132.57
C ASP A 309 42.49 77.46 -132.42
N ALA A 310 42.42 77.97 -131.18
CA ALA A 310 42.72 79.38 -130.90
C ALA A 310 44.16 79.75 -131.31
N LYS A 311 45.16 78.93 -130.94
CA LYS A 311 46.57 79.15 -131.32
C LYS A 311 46.84 78.91 -132.80
N ALA A 312 46.15 77.95 -133.43
CA ALA A 312 46.22 77.76 -134.88
C ALA A 312 45.71 79.01 -135.62
N THR A 313 44.57 79.56 -135.18
CA THR A 313 43.98 80.77 -135.76
C THR A 313 44.88 82.00 -135.58
N GLU A 314 45.49 82.17 -134.40
CA GLU A 314 46.43 83.26 -134.11
C GLU A 314 47.71 83.19 -134.98
N THR A 315 48.30 82.00 -135.11
CA THR A 315 49.54 81.80 -135.86
C THR A 315 49.36 81.95 -137.37
N VAL A 316 48.22 81.53 -137.94
CA VAL A 316 47.88 81.81 -139.35
C VAL A 316 47.76 83.32 -139.59
N ARG A 317 47.02 84.04 -138.73
CA ARG A 317 46.80 85.49 -138.86
C ARG A 317 48.11 86.29 -138.77
N ALA A 318 49.04 85.85 -137.91
CA ALA A 318 50.38 86.42 -137.80
C ALA A 318 51.25 86.16 -139.05
N ALA A 319 51.08 85.00 -139.71
CA ALA A 319 51.77 84.67 -140.95
C ALA A 319 51.25 85.51 -142.14
N GLU A 320 49.93 85.67 -142.28
CA GLU A 320 49.31 86.47 -143.36
C GLU A 320 49.71 87.95 -143.30
N ALA A 321 49.73 88.54 -142.10
CA ALA A 321 50.19 89.91 -141.90
C ALA A 321 51.66 90.09 -142.34
N LYS A 322 52.53 89.16 -141.95
CA LYS A 322 53.97 89.20 -142.25
C LYS A 322 54.27 88.93 -143.73
N ALA A 323 53.49 88.07 -144.38
CA ALA A 323 53.53 87.87 -145.82
C ALA A 323 53.15 89.15 -146.58
N SER A 324 52.07 89.81 -146.16
CA SER A 324 51.58 91.07 -146.78
C SER A 324 52.61 92.20 -146.68
N GLU A 325 53.28 92.35 -145.53
CA GLU A 325 54.36 93.32 -145.34
C GLU A 325 55.58 93.00 -146.22
N THR A 326 55.92 91.71 -146.38
CA THR A 326 57.04 91.27 -147.23
C THR A 326 56.77 91.55 -148.71
N VAL A 327 55.55 91.33 -149.20
CA VAL A 327 55.16 91.66 -150.59
C VAL A 327 55.25 93.17 -150.83
N ARG A 328 54.68 94.00 -149.93
CA ARG A 328 54.73 95.47 -150.08
C ARG A 328 56.16 96.02 -150.09
N SER A 329 57.06 95.41 -149.31
CA SER A 329 58.49 95.74 -149.33
C SER A 329 59.19 95.31 -150.62
N ALA A 330 58.79 94.17 -151.21
CA ALA A 330 59.32 93.70 -152.49
C ALA A 330 58.91 94.62 -153.66
N ASP A 331 57.65 95.05 -153.71
CA ASP A 331 57.14 95.95 -154.77
C ASP A 331 57.82 97.34 -154.71
N GLU A 332 57.92 97.94 -153.52
CA GLU A 332 58.67 99.20 -153.35
C GLU A 332 60.16 99.06 -153.75
N HIS A 333 60.74 97.86 -153.63
CA HIS A 333 62.12 97.59 -154.07
C HIS A 333 62.19 97.29 -155.59
N ALA A 334 61.12 96.76 -156.19
CA ALA A 334 61.00 96.56 -157.62
C ALA A 334 60.93 97.90 -158.37
N ASP A 335 60.10 98.84 -157.95
CA ASP A 335 59.96 100.16 -158.59
C ASP A 335 61.25 100.99 -158.52
N ARG A 336 61.95 100.95 -157.38
CA ARG A 336 63.28 101.58 -157.23
C ARG A 336 64.30 100.96 -158.21
N ARG A 337 64.24 99.63 -158.40
CA ARG A 337 65.08 98.93 -159.40
C ARG A 337 64.65 99.24 -160.83
N LEU A 338 63.36 99.40 -161.12
CA LEU A 338 62.84 99.74 -162.44
C LEU A 338 63.29 101.16 -162.85
N THR A 339 63.17 102.12 -161.94
CA THR A 339 63.66 103.49 -162.11
C THR A 339 65.17 103.52 -162.39
N ALA A 340 65.96 102.77 -161.62
CA ALA A 340 67.39 102.62 -161.85
C ALA A 340 67.73 101.83 -163.13
N ALA A 341 66.84 100.93 -163.57
CA ALA A 341 66.99 100.17 -164.81
C ALA A 341 66.77 101.06 -166.05
N SER A 342 65.77 101.94 -166.08
CA SER A 342 65.57 102.89 -167.18
C SER A 342 66.72 103.91 -167.29
N GLN A 343 67.28 104.35 -166.15
CA GLN A 343 68.52 105.15 -166.13
C GLN A 343 69.72 104.35 -166.69
N ARG A 344 69.83 103.06 -166.34
CA ARG A 344 70.83 102.16 -166.93
C ARG A 344 70.58 101.86 -168.41
N GLU A 345 69.35 101.76 -168.89
CA GLU A 345 69.04 101.60 -170.33
C GLU A 345 69.47 102.84 -171.11
N THR A 346 69.22 104.03 -170.55
CA THR A 346 69.71 105.32 -171.08
C THR A 346 71.25 105.36 -171.13
N THR A 347 71.93 104.62 -170.25
CA THR A 347 73.39 104.46 -170.23
C THR A 347 73.88 103.32 -171.15
N LEU A 348 73.08 102.25 -171.30
CA LEU A 348 73.39 101.09 -172.13
C LEU A 348 73.11 101.33 -173.61
N ARG A 349 72.26 102.29 -173.99
CA ARG A 349 72.27 102.83 -175.36
C ARG A 349 73.67 103.36 -175.69
N LYS A 350 74.24 104.26 -174.86
CA LYS A 350 75.64 104.72 -175.05
C LYS A 350 76.66 103.58 -175.09
N VAL A 351 76.67 102.69 -174.08
CA VAL A 351 77.70 101.64 -173.99
C VAL A 351 77.51 100.54 -175.06
N HIS A 352 76.30 100.29 -175.56
CA HIS A 352 76.10 99.39 -176.69
C HIS A 352 76.52 100.04 -178.01
N ASP A 353 76.28 101.34 -178.19
CA ASP A 353 76.82 102.10 -179.33
C ASP A 353 78.36 102.03 -179.35
N ASP A 354 79.02 102.02 -178.17
CA ASP A 354 80.46 101.78 -178.02
C ASP A 354 80.88 100.29 -178.24
N LEU A 355 80.17 99.32 -177.67
CA LEU A 355 80.55 97.90 -177.69
C LEU A 355 80.21 97.19 -179.02
N THR A 356 79.32 97.78 -179.83
CA THR A 356 79.09 97.41 -181.24
C THR A 356 80.39 97.45 -182.06
N ALA A 357 81.43 98.13 -181.58
CA ALA A 357 82.76 98.18 -182.19
C ALA A 357 83.77 97.10 -181.70
N GLN A 358 83.43 96.19 -180.77
CA GLN A 358 84.44 95.35 -180.09
C GLN A 358 84.30 93.82 -180.22
N PHE A 359 83.22 93.18 -179.74
CA PHE A 359 83.29 91.75 -179.37
C PHE A 359 83.00 90.73 -180.49
N ALA A 360 83.92 90.60 -181.44
CA ALA A 360 84.01 89.39 -182.26
C ALA A 360 85.11 88.37 -181.69
N ALA A 361 84.86 87.51 -180.61
CA ALA A 361 85.81 86.61 -179.77
C ALA A 361 85.33 85.23 -179.00
N ALA A 362 85.92 84.69 -177.83
CA ALA A 362 86.05 83.21 -177.35
C ALA A 362 85.82 82.66 -175.80
N GLN A 363 86.19 81.39 -175.35
CA GLN A 363 85.73 80.55 -174.10
C GLN A 363 86.64 79.34 -173.45
N ASP A 364 86.38 78.69 -172.23
CA ASP A 364 87.15 77.54 -171.48
C ASP A 364 86.47 76.66 -170.26
N ALA A 365 86.98 75.48 -169.69
CA ALA A 365 86.53 74.64 -168.43
C ALA A 365 87.31 73.30 -167.87
N VAL A 366 87.16 72.76 -166.57
CA VAL A 366 87.76 71.47 -165.88
C VAL A 366 86.98 70.85 -164.59
N ALA A 367 87.20 69.82 -163.64
CA ALA A 367 88.15 68.69 -163.09
C ALA A 367 87.55 67.61 -162.00
N ASN A 368 88.27 66.64 -161.29
CA ASN A 368 87.73 65.57 -160.25
C ASN A 368 88.65 64.70 -159.20
N ALA A 369 88.17 63.69 -158.33
CA ALA A 369 88.89 62.96 -157.15
C ALA A 369 88.47 61.47 -156.54
N VAL A 370 89.06 60.85 -155.42
CA VAL A 370 88.89 59.37 -154.88
C VAL A 370 89.03 58.92 -153.31
N LYS A 371 89.26 57.61 -152.80
CA LYS A 371 88.83 56.94 -151.44
C LYS A 371 89.54 55.61 -150.76
N SER A 372 89.41 55.25 -149.41
CA SER A 372 89.31 53.85 -148.63
C SER A 372 90.36 53.18 -147.57
N LEU A 373 90.01 52.31 -146.50
CA LEU A 373 90.89 51.39 -145.56
C LEU A 373 90.27 50.33 -144.45
N THR A 374 91.03 49.57 -143.53
CA THR A 374 90.66 48.27 -142.69
C THR A 374 91.33 47.81 -141.25
N PRO A 375 90.94 46.70 -140.45
CA PRO A 375 91.32 46.20 -139.00
C PRO A 375 92.00 44.73 -138.73
N LEU A 376 92.18 43.86 -137.61
CA LEU A 376 91.86 43.46 -136.11
C LEU A 376 92.89 42.32 -135.48
N PRO A 377 92.83 41.31 -134.46
CA PRO A 377 92.27 40.85 -133.05
C PRO A 377 93.20 40.03 -131.94
N SER A 378 92.74 39.34 -130.78
CA SER A 378 93.49 38.43 -129.69
C SER A 378 92.59 37.69 -128.53
N PRO A 379 92.85 37.00 -127.28
CA PRO A 379 93.90 36.22 -126.39
C PRO A 379 93.47 34.96 -125.36
N GLY A 380 94.25 34.39 -124.32
CA GLY A 380 93.88 33.38 -123.17
C GLY A 380 94.95 32.73 -122.09
N ASP A 381 94.58 32.15 -120.88
CA ASP A 381 95.24 31.27 -119.75
C ASP A 381 96.40 31.68 -118.69
N ASP A 382 96.46 31.02 -117.48
CA ASP A 382 97.47 30.73 -116.34
C ASP A 382 98.39 31.73 -115.46
N ALA A 383 98.73 31.29 -114.20
CA ALA A 383 99.87 31.45 -113.21
C ALA A 383 100.53 32.75 -112.59
N LYS A 384 100.64 32.76 -111.22
CA LYS A 384 101.71 33.20 -110.22
C LYS A 384 102.42 34.61 -110.14
N THR A 385 102.67 35.00 -108.87
CA THR A 385 103.79 35.82 -108.24
C THR A 385 103.91 37.37 -108.29
N GLU A 386 103.93 37.96 -107.08
CA GLU A 386 104.80 39.05 -106.53
C GLU A 386 104.73 40.57 -106.88
N GLN A 387 104.95 41.37 -105.80
CA GLN A 387 105.45 42.76 -105.67
C GLN A 387 104.64 44.02 -106.13
N PHE A 388 104.43 44.93 -105.15
CA PHE A 388 104.54 46.42 -105.11
C PHE A 388 104.30 47.31 -106.37
N PRO A 389 103.85 48.60 -106.24
CA PRO A 389 103.07 49.25 -105.17
C PRO A 389 101.99 50.26 -105.67
N LEU A 390 101.53 51.13 -104.75
CA LEU A 390 100.71 52.36 -104.91
C LEU A 390 100.86 53.14 -106.25
N PRO A 391 99.77 53.74 -106.75
CA PRO A 391 99.64 55.19 -106.49
C PRO A 391 98.23 55.71 -106.11
N ARG A 392 98.23 56.69 -105.18
CA ARG A 392 97.43 57.94 -105.28
C ARG A 392 98.43 59.04 -105.78
N PRO A 393 98.05 60.30 -106.10
CA PRO A 393 96.77 61.00 -105.95
C PRO A 393 96.38 61.75 -107.27
N ASP A 394 95.92 63.01 -107.43
CA ASP A 394 95.61 64.20 -106.60
C ASP A 394 94.47 65.03 -107.28
N LYS A 395 93.59 65.71 -106.54
CA LYS A 395 93.53 67.19 -106.33
C LYS A 395 93.72 68.10 -107.55
N ASP A 396 92.86 69.11 -107.71
CA ASP A 396 93.07 70.48 -107.17
C ASP A 396 91.71 71.24 -107.07
N ARG A 397 91.45 72.08 -106.07
CA ARG A 397 91.57 73.57 -106.01
C ARG A 397 90.72 74.35 -107.04
N LYS A 398 90.24 75.58 -106.77
CA LYS A 398 90.53 76.55 -105.68
C LYS A 398 89.32 77.48 -105.45
N LYS A 399 89.37 78.33 -104.41
CA LYS A 399 88.54 79.55 -104.35
C LYS A 399 89.02 80.58 -105.37
N SER A 400 88.08 81.33 -105.95
CA SER A 400 88.12 82.80 -106.02
C SER A 400 86.70 83.36 -105.99
#